data_AF-A0A952E4K8-F1
#
_entry.id   AF-A0A952E4K8-F1
#
_cell.length_a   1.000
_cell.length_b   1.000
_cell.length_c   1.000
_cell.angle_alpha   90.00
_cell.angle_beta   90.00
_cell.angle_gamma   90.00
#
_symmetry.space_group_name_H-M   'P 1'
#
loop_
_entity.id
_entity.type
_entity.pdbx_description
1 polymer ?
#
loop_
_entity_poly.entity_id
_entity_poly.type
_entity_poly.pdbx_seq_one_letter_code
_entity_poly.pdbx_strand_id
1 'polypeptide(L)' 'MLDRHADVLIGWVEANGDITMPELAARLFAERGVKAHPASLSRLLLRHGFTVKKNAAGERSRSR' A
#
# COMPACT_ATOMS: atom_id res chain seq x y z
N MET A 1 2.14 -2.18 15.26
CA MET A 1 2.49 -3.46 14.60
C MET A 1 2.43 -3.40 13.08
N LEU A 2 1.37 -2.89 12.44
CA LEU A 2 1.35 -2.70 10.97
C LEU A 2 2.45 -1.77 10.44
N ASP A 3 2.85 -0.77 11.24
CA ASP A 3 3.84 0.24 10.86
C ASP A 3 5.22 -0.35 10.52
N ARG A 4 5.65 -1.39 11.24
CA ARG A 4 6.91 -2.11 10.96
C ARG A 4 6.91 -2.80 9.60
N HIS A 5 5.73 -3.01 9.03
CA HIS A 5 5.54 -3.66 7.76
C HIS A 5 5.27 -2.66 6.62
N ALA A 6 5.15 -1.37 6.93
CA ALA A 6 4.89 -0.31 5.95
C ALA A 6 5.99 -0.25 4.88
N ASP A 7 7.25 -0.32 5.28
CA ASP A 7 8.41 -0.29 4.37
C ASP A 7 8.38 -1.44 3.34
N VAL A 8 8.01 -2.65 3.78
CA VAL A 8 7.91 -3.80 2.86
C VAL A 8 6.67 -3.72 1.98
N LEU A 9 5.55 -3.19 2.49
CA LEU A 9 4.37 -2.91 1.67
C LEU A 9 4.71 -1.91 0.57
N ILE A 10 5.46 -0.87 0.92
CA ILE A 10 5.99 0.14 0.01
C ILE A 10 6.90 -0.52 -1.04
N GLY A 11 7.88 -1.32 -0.62
CA GLY A 11 8.79 -2.02 -1.54
C GLY A 11 8.07 -2.97 -2.49
N TRP A 12 6.99 -3.63 -2.05
CA TRP A 12 6.16 -4.44 -2.94
C TRP A 12 5.36 -3.62 -3.94
N VAL A 13 4.83 -2.46 -3.54
CA VAL A 13 4.13 -1.56 -4.47
C VAL A 13 5.10 -0.93 -5.46
N GLU A 14 6.33 -0.61 -5.05
CA GLU A 14 7.35 -0.09 -5.98
C GLU A 14 7.86 -1.17 -6.94
N ALA A 15 8.06 -2.41 -6.45
CA ALA A 15 8.47 -3.53 -7.28
C ALA A 15 7.35 -4.07 -8.19
N ASN A 16 6.10 -4.02 -7.72
CA ASN A 16 4.89 -4.47 -8.42
C ASN A 16 3.86 -3.34 -8.44
N GLY A 17 4.09 -2.34 -9.28
CA GLY A 17 3.23 -1.15 -9.41
C GLY A 17 1.79 -1.40 -9.87
N ASP A 18 1.46 -2.63 -10.26
CA ASP A 18 0.11 -3.06 -10.64
C ASP A 18 -0.65 -3.80 -9.52
N ILE A 19 -0.02 -4.03 -8.36
CA ILE A 19 -0.68 -4.74 -7.26
C ILE A 19 -1.85 -3.91 -6.70
N THR A 20 -3.04 -4.51 -6.74
CA THR A 20 -4.22 -3.86 -6.16
C THR A 20 -4.15 -3.89 -4.63
N MET A 21 -4.80 -2.93 -3.96
CA MET A 21 -4.87 -2.91 -2.48
C MET A 21 -5.40 -4.18 -1.81
N PRO A 22 -6.46 -4.86 -2.31
CA PRO A 22 -6.89 -6.13 -1.74
C PRO A 22 -5.85 -7.25 -1.96
N GLU A 23 -5.15 -7.29 -3.09
CA GLU A 23 -4.04 -8.24 -3.31
C GLU A 23 -2.86 -7.97 -2.38
N LEU A 24 -2.51 -6.70 -2.18
CA LEU A 24 -1.45 -6.33 -1.25
C LEU A 24 -1.80 -6.76 0.18
N ALA A 25 -3.07 -6.60 0.59
CA ALA A 25 -3.56 -7.07 1.88
C ALA A 25 -3.53 -8.61 2.00
N ALA A 26 -3.94 -9.32 0.95
CA ALA A 26 -3.92 -10.78 0.90
C ALA A 26 -2.48 -11.32 0.96
N ARG A 27 -1.55 -10.70 0.22
CA ARG A 27 -0.13 -11.03 0.22
C ARG A 27 0.52 -10.78 1.58
N LEU A 28 0.20 -9.65 2.22
CA LEU A 28 0.66 -9.35 3.57
C LEU A 28 0.15 -10.39 4.58
N PHE A 29 -1.10 -10.83 4.43
CA PHE A 29 -1.65 -11.88 5.28
C PHE A 29 -1.00 -13.24 5.00
N ALA A 30 -0.74 -13.58 3.75
CA ALA A 30 -0.11 -14.85 3.37
C ALA A 30 1.36 -14.95 3.80
N GLU A 31 2.16 -13.89 3.60
CA GLU A 31 3.59 -13.90 3.94
C GLU A 31 3.87 -13.63 5.43
N ARG A 32 3.05 -12.79 6.09
CA ARG A 32 3.32 -12.33 7.46
C ARG A 32 2.23 -12.66 8.48
N GLY A 33 1.10 -13.22 8.05
CA GLY A 33 -0.05 -13.45 8.93
C GLY A 33 -0.74 -12.16 9.38
N VAL A 34 -0.38 -11.00 8.82
CA VAL A 34 -0.90 -9.70 9.27
C VAL A 34 -2.16 -9.37 8.48
N LYS A 35 -3.31 -9.41 9.16
CA LYS A 35 -4.60 -9.08 8.57
C LYS A 35 -4.78 -7.57 8.53
N ALA A 36 -4.47 -6.96 7.39
CA ALA A 36 -4.65 -5.53 7.16
C ALA A 36 -5.91 -5.27 6.31
N HIS A 37 -6.73 -4.30 6.72
CA HIS A 37 -7.84 -3.86 5.89
C HIS A 37 -7.32 -2.95 4.75
N PRO A 38 -7.79 -3.07 3.50
CA PRO A 38 -7.32 -2.25 2.38
C PRO A 38 -7.50 -0.74 2.64
N ALA A 39 -8.57 -0.35 3.33
CA ALA A 39 -8.77 1.03 3.79
C ALA A 39 -7.70 1.49 4.80
N SER A 40 -7.25 0.60 5.69
CA SER A 40 -6.19 0.90 6.66
C SER A 40 -4.82 0.99 5.98
N LEU A 41 -4.55 0.14 4.98
CA LEU A 41 -3.34 0.23 4.16
C LEU A 41 -3.27 1.58 3.46
N SER A 42 -4.36 2.00 2.81
CA SER A 42 -4.40 3.31 2.14
C SER A 42 -4.09 4.46 3.11
N ARG A 43 -4.70 4.47 4.31
CA ARG A 43 -4.40 5.48 5.36
C ARG A 43 -2.96 5.40 5.87
N LEU A 44 -2.40 4.20 6.00
CA LEU A 44 -1.02 3.98 6.44
C LEU A 44 -0.03 4.52 5.40
N LEU A 45 -0.23 4.19 4.13
CA LEU A 45 0.59 4.67 3.02
C LEU A 45 0.53 6.21 2.90
N LEU A 46 -0.67 6.79 2.98
CA LEU A 46 -0.88 8.25 3.04
C LEU A 46 -0.12 8.90 4.21
N ARG A 47 -0.11 8.28 5.39
CA ARG A 47 0.65 8.77 6.56
C ARG A 47 2.16 8.72 6.37
N HIS A 48 2.66 7.74 5.61
CA HIS A 48 4.07 7.57 5.28
C HIS A 48 4.51 8.42 4.07
N GLY A 49 3.64 9.30 3.56
CA GLY A 49 3.93 10.11 2.37
C GLY A 49 3.89 9.34 1.05
N PHE A 50 3.51 8.06 1.09
CA PHE A 50 3.37 7.22 -0.08
C PHE A 50 2.01 7.43 -0.73
N THR A 51 2.04 8.00 -1.93
CA THR A 51 0.88 8.04 -2.82
C THR A 51 0.87 6.76 -3.63
N VAL A 52 0.31 5.68 -3.07
CA VAL A 52 0.01 4.49 -3.89
C VAL A 52 -0.95 4.92 -4.99
N LYS A 53 -0.54 4.67 -6.23
CA LYS A 53 -1.23 5.09 -7.45
C LYS A 53 -2.67 4.57 -7.41
N LYS A 54 -3.59 5.41 -6.95
CA LYS A 54 -5.00 5.05 -6.87
C LYS A 54 -5.56 5.25 -8.27
N ASN A 55 -5.50 4.16 -9.05
CA ASN A 55 -6.02 4.02 -10.41
C ASN A 55 -5.11 4.68 -11.46
N ALA A 56 -4.81 3.92 -12.52
CA ALA A 56 -4.23 4.41 -13.77
C ALA A 56 -5.11 5.45 -14.51
N ALA A 57 -6.13 6.03 -13.87
CA ALA A 57 -7.10 6.95 -14.45
C ALA A 57 -7.53 8.11 -13.51
N GLY A 58 -6.87 8.32 -12.38
CA GLY A 58 -7.27 9.34 -11.39
C GLY A 58 -6.19 10.38 -11.14
N GLU A 59 -6.18 11.45 -11.94
CA GLU A 59 -5.45 12.68 -11.66
C GLU A 59 -5.56 13.09 -10.19
N ARG A 60 -4.42 13.24 -9.52
CA ARG A 60 -4.19 14.34 -8.56
C ARG A 60 -2.71 14.56 -8.36
N SER A 61 -2.23 15.58 -9.06
CA SER A 61 -1.05 16.35 -8.74
C SER A 61 -0.95 16.67 -7.23
N ARG A 62 0.20 16.34 -6.64
CA ARG A 62 0.90 17.09 -5.59
C ARG A 62 2.33 16.57 -5.64
N SER A 63 3.30 17.26 -6.25
CA SER A 63 3.89 18.54 -5.84
C SER A 63 4.40 18.51 -4.40
N ARG A 64 5.71 18.27 -4.32
CA ARG A 64 6.69 18.54 -3.25
C ARG A 64 6.81 17.56 -2.10
#